data_AF-A0A8S4QYK5-F1
#
_entry.id   AF-A0A8S4QYK5-F1
#
_cell.length_a   1.000
_cell.length_b   1.000
_cell.length_c   1.000
_cell.angle_alpha   90.00
_cell.angle_beta   90.00
_cell.angle_gamma   90.00
#
_symmetry.space_group_name_H-M   'P 1'
#
loop_
_entity.id
_entity.type
_entity.pdbx_description
1 polymer ?
#
loop_
_entity_poly.entity_id
_entity_poly.type
_entity_poly.pdbx_seq_one_letter_code
_entity_poly.pdbx_strand_id
1 'polypeptide(L)' 'MERAMLGVYLRDQIRNEEIRRRTGVTDIAQRVTKLKWKWAGHIARRTDGRWGSKVLEWRPCNANSLQAIFVQQWTSIG' A
#
# COMPACT_ATOMS: atom_id res chain seq x y z
N MET A 1 -12.62 -12.08 5.57
CA MET A 1 -12.79 -11.09 6.64
C MET A 1 -14.07 -10.28 6.44
N GLU A 2 -14.28 -9.63 5.28
CA GLU A 2 -15.47 -8.79 5.01
C GLU A 2 -16.83 -9.43 5.35
N ARG A 3 -17.03 -10.69 4.96
CA ARG A 3 -18.25 -11.44 5.30
C ARG A 3 -18.42 -11.64 6.81
N ALA A 4 -17.34 -11.94 7.52
CA ALA A 4 -17.36 -12.10 8.98
C ALA A 4 -17.61 -10.75 9.68
N MET A 5 -17.05 -9.64 9.17
CA MET A 5 -17.30 -8.29 9.70
C MET A 5 -18.78 -7.88 9.58
N LEU A 6 -19.48 -8.38 8.55
CA LEU A 6 -20.91 -8.13 8.32
C LEU A 6 -21.82 -9.26 8.84
N GLY A 7 -21.28 -10.32 9.45
CA GLY A 7 -22.07 -11.48 9.90
C GLY A 7 -22.78 -12.25 8.77
N VAL A 8 -22.29 -12.16 7.54
CA VAL A 8 -22.91 -12.76 6.35
C VAL A 8 -22.35 -14.14 6.07
N TYR A 9 -23.23 -15.11 5.83
CA TYR A 9 -22.89 -16.50 5.52
C TYR A 9 -23.08 -16.79 4.03
N LEU A 10 -22.50 -17.90 3.53
CA LEU A 10 -22.61 -18.30 2.13
C LEU A 10 -24.07 -18.53 1.68
N ARG A 11 -24.93 -18.96 2.59
CA ARG A 11 -26.38 -19.20 2.37
C ARG A 11 -27.18 -17.93 2.08
N ASP A 12 -26.68 -16.77 2.47
CA ASP A 12 -27.38 -15.49 2.26
C ASP A 12 -27.25 -15.02 0.80
N GLN A 13 -26.44 -15.72 -0.02
CA GLN A 13 -26.24 -15.50 -1.46
C GLN A 13 -26.03 -14.03 -1.87
N ILE A 14 -25.45 -13.23 -0.97
CA ILE A 14 -25.19 -11.81 -1.22
C ILE A 14 -24.04 -11.67 -2.21
N ARG A 15 -24.25 -10.85 -3.25
CA ARG A 15 -23.24 -10.53 -4.26
C ARG A 15 -22.02 -9.86 -3.61
N ASN A 16 -20.83 -10.17 -4.11
CA ASN A 16 -19.58 -9.61 -3.59
C ASN A 16 -19.51 -8.07 -3.73
N GLU A 17 -20.13 -7.51 -4.76
CA GLU A 17 -20.24 -6.06 -4.95
C GLU A 17 -21.01 -5.40 -3.80
N GLU A 18 -22.09 -6.03 -3.34
CA GLU A 18 -22.89 -5.54 -2.23
C GLU A 18 -22.13 -5.62 -0.91
N ILE A 19 -21.36 -6.69 -0.71
CA ILE A 19 -20.47 -6.85 0.44
C ILE A 19 -19.43 -5.72 0.45
N ARG A 20 -18.75 -5.48 -0.68
CA ARG A 20 -17.75 -4.40 -0.82
C ARG A 20 -18.36 -3.00 -0.65
N ARG A 21 -19.58 -2.79 -1.12
CA ARG A 21 -20.33 -1.53 -0.94
C ARG A 21 -20.61 -1.26 0.53
N ARG A 22 -21.01 -2.30 1.29
CA ARG A 22 -21.31 -2.18 2.72
C ARG A 22 -20.06 -2.04 3.58
N THR A 23 -18.97 -2.74 3.25
CA THR A 23 -17.73 -2.70 4.03
C THR A 23 -16.88 -1.47 3.75
N GLY A 24 -17.00 -0.86 2.56
CA GLY A 24 -16.16 0.29 2.16
C GLY A 24 -14.67 -0.06 2.06
N VAL A 25 -14.31 -1.34 2.01
CA VAL A 25 -12.92 -1.83 2.11
C VAL A 25 -12.04 -1.32 0.98
N THR A 26 -12.60 -1.10 -0.22
CA THR A 26 -11.87 -0.50 -1.35
C THR A 26 -11.36 0.90 -1.02
N ASP A 27 -12.17 1.74 -0.37
CA ASP A 27 -11.78 3.10 0.03
C ASP A 27 -10.69 3.05 1.12
N ILE A 28 -10.85 2.15 2.10
CA ILE A 28 -9.86 1.94 3.16
C ILE A 28 -8.51 1.50 2.59
N ALA A 29 -8.50 0.59 1.61
CA ALA A 29 -7.27 0.15 0.96
C ALA A 29 -6.56 1.32 0.23
N GLN A 30 -7.32 2.18 -0.45
CA GLN A 30 -6.78 3.39 -1.06
C GLN A 30 -6.23 4.36 0.00
N ARG A 31 -6.95 4.54 1.11
CA ARG A 31 -6.52 5.38 2.23
C ARG A 31 -5.23 4.87 2.87
N VAL A 32 -5.13 3.58 3.15
CA VAL A 32 -3.94 2.93 3.69
C VAL A 32 -2.76 3.12 2.74
N THR A 33 -2.97 2.92 1.44
CA THR A 33 -1.95 3.13 0.42
C THR A 33 -1.47 4.59 0.41
N LYS A 34 -2.38 5.55 0.44
CA LYS A 34 -2.06 6.99 0.53
C LYS A 34 -1.28 7.34 1.79
N LEU A 35 -1.65 6.76 2.94
CA LEU A 35 -0.94 6.97 4.21
C LEU A 35 0.47 6.37 4.18
N LYS A 36 0.62 5.16 3.61
CA LYS A 36 1.92 4.52 3.40
C LYS A 36 2.83 5.40 2.53
N TRP A 37 2.33 5.92 1.42
CA TRP A 37 3.10 6.83 0.55
C TRP A 37 3.43 8.17 1.21
N LYS A 38 2.51 8.73 1.99
CA LYS A 38 2.79 9.94 2.78
C LYS A 38 3.92 9.71 3.79
N TRP A 39 3.90 8.58 4.48
CA TRP A 39 4.97 8.20 5.40
C TRP A 39 6.29 8.00 4.66
N ALA A 40 6.29 7.25 3.55
CA ALA A 40 7.50 7.04 2.74
C ALA A 40 8.10 8.37 2.26
N GLY A 41 7.28 9.27 1.72
CA GLY A 41 7.75 10.60 1.29
C GLY A 41 8.23 11.47 2.46
N HIS A 42 7.61 11.36 3.63
CA HIS A 42 8.08 12.04 4.84
C HIS A 42 9.44 11.55 5.30
N ILE A 43 9.66 10.23 5.32
CA ILE A 43 10.96 9.65 5.66
C ILE A 43 12.02 9.97 4.59
N ALA A 44 11.67 9.94 3.30
CA ALA A 44 12.59 10.29 2.22
C ALA A 44 13.12 11.73 2.30
N ARG A 45 12.34 12.68 2.84
CA ARG A 45 12.77 14.07 3.07
C ARG A 45 13.59 14.25 4.35
N ARG A 46 13.66 13.25 5.22
CA ARG A 46 14.48 13.34 6.44
C ARG A 46 15.93 13.01 6.09
N THR A 47 16.83 13.89 6.50
CA THR A 47 18.29 13.76 6.36
C THR A 47 18.96 13.28 7.64
N ASP A 48 18.19 12.77 8.61
CA ASP A 48 18.67 12.39 9.96
C ASP A 48 19.37 11.02 10.02
N GLY A 49 19.63 10.39 8.86
CA GLY A 49 20.44 9.17 8.76
C GLY A 49 19.87 7.95 9.48
N ARG A 50 18.59 7.98 9.90
CA ARG A 50 17.95 6.90 10.65
C ARG A 50 17.65 5.70 9.77
N TRP A 51 17.46 4.55 10.41
CA TRP A 51 17.14 3.27 9.76
C TRP A 51 16.01 3.34 8.74
N GLY A 52 15.02 4.22 8.95
CA GLY A 52 13.90 4.40 8.01
C GLY A 52 14.34 4.76 6.59
N SER A 53 15.36 5.59 6.43
CA SER A 53 15.88 5.98 5.11
C SER A 53 16.60 4.81 4.44
N LYS A 54 17.37 4.02 5.20
CA LYS A 54 18.04 2.80 4.70
C LYS A 54 17.05 1.72 4.23
N VAL A 55 15.90 1.61 4.89
CA VAL A 55 14.83 0.68 4.49
C VAL A 55 14.18 1.10 3.18
N LEU A 56 14.01 2.41 2.94
CA LEU A 56 13.48 2.92 1.67
C LEU A 56 14.48 2.80 0.51
N GLU A 57 15.77 2.93 0.79
CA GLU A 57 16.85 2.82 -0.20
C GLU A 57 17.21 1.36 -0.53
N TRP A 58 16.78 0.42 0.31
CA TRP A 58 17.15 -0.99 0.19
C TRP A 58 16.80 -1.56 -1.19
N ARG A 59 17.82 -2.08 -1.88
CA ARG A 59 17.68 -2.81 -3.14
C ARG A 59 18.14 -4.26 -2.92
N PRO A 60 17.33 -5.27 -3.30
CA PRO A 60 17.77 -6.66 -3.23
C PRO A 60 18.92 -6.91 -4.22
N CYS A 61 20.08 -7.35 -3.72
CA CYS A 61 21.30 -7.55 -4.52
C CYS A 61 21.23 -8.72 -5.52
N ASN A 62 20.14 -9.49 -5.56
CA ASN A 62 20.03 -10.76 -6.29
C ASN A 62 18.94 -10.77 -7.37
N ALA A 63 18.32 -9.63 -7.68
CA ALA A 63 17.34 -9.54 -8.76
C ALA A 63 18.03 -9.09 -10.07
N ASN A 64 18.11 -9.98 -11.06
CA ASN A 64 18.56 -9.66 -12.41
C ASN A 64 17.70 -8.52 -13.01
N SER A 65 18.24 -7.32 -12.94
CA SER A 65 18.24 -6.16 -13.85
C SER A 65 17.04 -5.80 -14.74
N LEU A 66 15.84 -6.36 -14.56
CA LEU A 66 14.64 -5.92 -15.32
C LEU A 66 13.41 -5.62 -14.45
N GLN A 67 13.45 -5.94 -13.14
CA GLN A 67 12.41 -5.52 -12.18
C GLN A 67 12.84 -4.35 -11.28
N ALA A 68 14.09 -3.88 -11.40
CA ALA A 68 14.64 -2.81 -10.57
C ALA A 68 14.23 -1.38 -11.03
N ILE A 69 13.32 -1.25 -11.99
CA ILE A 69 12.78 0.05 -12.42
C ILE A 69 11.45 0.30 -11.71
N PHE A 70 11.51 0.54 -10.40
CA PHE A 70 10.44 1.28 -9.70
C PHE A 70 10.99 2.19 -8.60
N VAL A 71 12.21 2.71 -8.79
CA VAL A 71 12.84 3.71 -7.89
C VAL A 71 13.26 4.98 -8.67
N GLN A 72 12.85 5.15 -9.92
CA GLN A 72 13.17 6.34 -10.73
C GLN A 72 12.02 7.33 -10.93
N GLN A 73 11.02 7.36 -10.04
CA GLN A 73 9.97 8.39 -10.08
C GLN A 73 9.95 9.26 -8.82
N TRP A 74 11.11 9.49 -8.19
CA TRP A 74 11.26 10.37 -7.03
C TRP A 74 12.02 11.67 -7.32
N THR A 75 12.24 12.02 -8.59
CA THR A 75 12.98 13.24 -8.98
C THR A 75 12.32 14.08 -10.09
N SER A 76 10.99 14.07 -10.20
CA SER A 76 10.26 15.03 -11.06
C SER A 76 8.88 15.38 -10.51
N ILE A 77 8.84 15.80 -9.25
CA ILE A 77 7.79 16.73 -8.77
C ILE A 77 8.53 17.78 -7.96
N GLY A 78 9.08 18.75 -8.67
CA GLY A 78 9.70 19.97 -8.20
C GLY A 78 9.43 21.04 -9.23
#